data_AF-A0A955ILR6-F1
#
_entry.id   AF-A0A955ILR6-F1
#
_cell.length_a   1.000
_cell.length_b   1.000
_cell.length_c   1.000
_cell.angle_alpha   90.00
_cell.angle_beta   90.00
_cell.angle_gamma   90.00
#
_symmetry.space_group_name_H-M   'P 1'
#
loop_
_entity.id
_entity.type
_entity.pdbx_description
1 polymer ?
#
loop_
_entity_poly.entity_id
_entity_poly.type
_entity_poly.pdbx_seq_one_letter_code
_entity_poly.pdbx_strand_id
1 'polypeptide(L)'
;MKRQIAVSALLLMARAAMGQDYNGGTLCPILGPGPDVTMCQLYDFGSTQRVNGGSFAGVASNIRVGTTSWNVGSAQLLWEQSPDPDHPKITMSVYRLYDGRFENIANHWIKHGFFALSSQQCTDAALTSCQGTNGTRLGLACTDTYSPSLNDGPDLGPRYEVNPWTGAWSFANSVQQTGGGPTYAGSKQLQVHDDDISLALLPGARYFVEGYYVCGDDICLYNSASYKEVFVTGYLGDGRPLVSGESSLTTPPHQTFAILDAWDGATVTEIAEQMPVVEGVSPDGRAFVGAHVTDLGGGSWRYDYTVYNADMDRQIDQFWVDLPSGVQVSNLYFHAPTSHEEDFTYEFNGGTQGPPRGNSSWTGAVEADKVRWSTNAHQAGVASNPIGWGTAYSFGFTADTAPTMGTMAVTAYKPGAGGPIAGATQAPSAGTVNCPGDTDGDGDVDLTDLNNVLFNFGTAGPLGDVDNSGTVDLGDLNLVLFNFGNIC
;
A
#
# COMPACT_ATOMS: atom_id res chain seq x y z
N MET A 1 37.76 -10.01 -9.98
CA MET A 1 36.81 -11.14 -10.12
C MET A 1 35.41 -10.56 -10.06
N LYS A 2 34.80 -10.35 -11.22
CA LYS A 2 33.39 -9.93 -11.34
C LYS A 2 32.53 -11.14 -11.04
N ARG A 3 31.64 -11.07 -10.04
CA ARG A 3 30.55 -12.04 -9.87
C ARG A 3 29.30 -11.42 -10.45
N GLN A 4 28.92 -11.89 -11.62
CA GLN A 4 27.55 -11.86 -12.10
C GLN A 4 26.80 -13.09 -11.53
N ILE A 5 25.47 -12.97 -11.61
CA ILE A 5 24.42 -14.00 -11.56
C ILE A 5 23.77 -14.19 -10.18
N ALA A 6 22.65 -13.50 -10.00
CA ALA A 6 21.35 -14.15 -9.86
C ALA A 6 20.29 -13.24 -10.50
N VAL A 7 19.86 -13.58 -11.72
CA VAL A 7 18.59 -13.09 -12.27
C VAL A 7 17.53 -13.91 -11.57
N SER A 8 16.91 -13.35 -10.53
CA SER A 8 15.71 -13.94 -9.93
C SER A 8 14.59 -13.83 -10.96
N ALA A 9 13.97 -14.97 -11.29
CA ALA A 9 12.74 -15.00 -12.04
C ALA A 9 11.69 -14.18 -11.28
N LEU A 10 11.37 -12.99 -11.82
CA LEU A 10 10.46 -12.03 -11.22
C LEU A 10 9.05 -12.43 -11.66
N LEU A 11 8.38 -13.24 -10.83
CA LEU A 11 7.05 -13.75 -11.13
C LEU A 11 6.00 -12.73 -10.67
N LEU A 12 5.35 -12.07 -11.62
CA LEU A 12 4.15 -11.27 -11.34
C LEU A 12 2.98 -12.26 -11.15
N MET A 13 2.58 -12.55 -9.92
CA MET A 13 1.39 -13.35 -9.66
C MET A 13 0.18 -12.43 -9.49
N ALA A 14 -0.72 -12.41 -10.48
CA ALA A 14 -2.09 -12.00 -10.24
C ALA A 14 -2.74 -13.05 -9.32
N ARG A 15 -3.15 -12.67 -8.11
CA ARG A 15 -3.86 -13.61 -7.24
C ARG A 15 -5.29 -13.83 -7.72
N ALA A 16 -5.63 -15.11 -7.81
CA ALA A 16 -6.97 -15.61 -7.55
C ALA A 16 -6.85 -16.73 -6.51
N ALA A 17 -7.65 -16.63 -5.44
CA ALA A 17 -7.91 -17.64 -4.40
C ALA A 17 -6.91 -17.81 -3.23
N MET A 18 -7.50 -18.04 -2.06
CA MET A 18 -6.94 -18.13 -0.70
C MET A 18 -5.74 -19.09 -0.59
N GLY A 19 -4.68 -18.67 0.11
CA GLY A 19 -3.65 -19.59 0.64
C GLY A 19 -2.21 -19.41 0.14
N GLN A 20 -1.90 -18.40 -0.68
CA GLN A 20 -0.53 -18.15 -1.17
C GLN A 20 -0.08 -16.71 -0.93
N ASP A 21 1.15 -16.41 -0.46
CA ASP A 21 1.65 -15.03 -0.26
C ASP A 21 1.92 -14.33 -1.62
N TYR A 22 2.36 -13.07 -1.66
CA TYR A 22 2.60 -12.37 -2.94
C TYR A 22 3.79 -12.94 -3.74
N ASN A 23 4.55 -13.85 -3.15
CA ASN A 23 5.68 -14.56 -3.77
C ASN A 23 5.38 -16.05 -4.01
N GLY A 24 4.13 -16.49 -3.82
CA GLY A 24 3.76 -17.90 -3.97
C GLY A 24 4.20 -18.82 -2.81
N GLY A 25 4.51 -18.26 -1.64
CA GLY A 25 4.62 -19.02 -0.38
C GLY A 25 3.24 -19.42 0.15
N THR A 26 3.13 -20.31 1.14
CA THR A 26 1.82 -20.67 1.73
C THR A 26 1.40 -19.63 2.78
N LEU A 27 0.17 -19.10 2.71
CA LEU A 27 -0.38 -18.20 3.72
C LEU A 27 -0.88 -18.93 4.97
N CYS A 28 -0.86 -18.20 6.08
CA CYS A 28 -1.45 -18.47 7.39
C CYS A 28 -2.51 -19.58 7.43
N PRO A 29 -2.14 -20.81 7.83
CA PRO A 29 -3.14 -21.85 8.05
C PRO A 29 -3.96 -21.51 9.30
N ILE A 30 -5.29 -21.68 9.21
CA ILE A 30 -6.14 -21.77 10.40
C ILE A 30 -5.59 -22.89 11.29
N LEU A 31 -5.51 -22.64 12.60
CA LEU A 31 -4.82 -23.51 13.58
C LEU A 31 -3.32 -23.66 13.32
N GLY A 32 -2.68 -22.63 12.77
CA GLY A 32 -1.22 -22.51 12.72
C GLY A 32 -0.58 -22.66 14.12
N PRO A 33 0.68 -23.11 14.20
CA PRO A 33 1.35 -23.33 15.47
C PRO A 33 1.65 -22.00 16.17
N GLY A 34 0.94 -21.70 17.26
CA GLY A 34 1.13 -20.46 18.04
C GLY A 34 -0.09 -19.52 18.02
N PRO A 35 0.07 -18.32 18.59
CA PRO A 35 -0.94 -17.27 18.58
C PRO A 35 -1.10 -16.66 17.17
N ASP A 36 -2.33 -16.44 16.70
CA ASP A 36 -2.61 -15.90 15.36
C ASP A 36 -3.87 -15.03 15.42
N VAL A 37 -3.71 -13.73 15.16
CA VAL A 37 -4.80 -12.76 15.18
C VAL A 37 -5.28 -12.45 13.76
N THR A 38 -6.57 -12.61 13.52
CA THR A 38 -7.21 -12.15 12.29
C THR A 38 -8.34 -11.18 12.61
N MET A 39 -8.78 -10.41 11.62
CA MET A 39 -10.01 -9.63 11.74
C MET A 39 -11.24 -10.51 11.49
N CYS A 40 -12.15 -10.54 12.47
CA CYS A 40 -13.47 -11.14 12.36
C CYS A 40 -14.49 -10.15 11.77
N GLN A 41 -14.49 -8.88 12.22
CA GLN A 41 -15.41 -7.85 11.71
C GLN A 41 -14.81 -6.45 11.73
N LEU A 42 -15.19 -5.66 10.72
CA LEU A 42 -15.22 -4.20 10.75
C LEU A 42 -16.68 -3.77 10.68
N TYR A 43 -17.12 -2.89 11.60
CA TYR A 43 -18.54 -2.60 11.75
C TYR A 43 -18.84 -1.20 12.31
N ASP A 44 -20.13 -0.82 12.26
CA ASP A 44 -20.67 0.43 12.83
C ASP A 44 -19.91 1.70 12.39
N PHE A 45 -19.66 1.79 11.08
CA PHE A 45 -19.09 2.97 10.45
C PHE A 45 -20.03 4.17 10.64
N GLY A 46 -19.47 5.30 11.05
CA GLY A 46 -20.26 6.52 11.20
C GLY A 46 -19.41 7.76 11.41
N SER A 47 -20.04 8.93 11.27
CA SER A 47 -19.38 10.22 11.50
C SER A 47 -19.72 10.79 12.88
N THR A 48 -18.70 11.24 13.63
CA THR A 48 -18.88 11.73 15.02
C THR A 48 -18.81 13.24 15.14
N GLN A 49 -17.86 13.85 14.45
CA GLN A 49 -17.54 15.26 14.59
C GLN A 49 -17.15 15.83 13.24
N ARG A 50 -17.58 17.07 12.96
CA ARG A 50 -17.06 17.88 11.86
C ARG A 50 -16.14 18.93 12.46
N VAL A 51 -14.88 18.92 12.05
CA VAL A 51 -13.86 19.88 12.49
C VAL A 51 -13.63 20.91 11.40
N ASN A 52 -13.44 22.16 11.82
CA ASN A 52 -13.08 23.27 10.95
C ASN A 52 -11.92 24.00 11.61
N GLY A 53 -10.71 23.76 11.10
CA GLY A 53 -9.45 24.23 11.70
C GLY A 53 -8.78 23.21 12.64
N GLY A 54 -7.51 23.47 12.98
CA GLY A 54 -6.59 22.55 13.68
C GLY A 54 -5.25 22.49 12.94
N SER A 55 -4.42 21.48 13.23
CA SER A 55 -3.25 21.14 12.38
C SER A 55 -3.70 20.60 11.01
N PHE A 56 -4.96 20.15 10.91
CA PHE A 56 -5.68 19.83 9.68
C PHE A 56 -6.17 21.11 8.97
N ALA A 57 -5.64 21.44 7.79
CA ALA A 57 -6.08 22.58 7.00
C ALA A 57 -7.39 22.26 6.26
N GLY A 58 -8.47 22.98 6.54
CA GLY A 58 -9.78 22.82 5.88
C GLY A 58 -10.86 22.25 6.79
N VAL A 59 -11.92 21.72 6.18
CA VAL A 59 -13.03 21.08 6.89
C VAL A 59 -12.90 19.57 6.75
N ALA A 60 -13.02 18.86 7.86
CA ALA A 60 -12.94 17.42 7.89
C ALA A 60 -13.99 16.82 8.80
N SER A 61 -14.30 15.56 8.55
CA SER A 61 -15.25 14.78 9.31
C SER A 61 -14.56 13.56 9.89
N ASN A 62 -14.74 13.35 11.18
CA ASN A 62 -14.22 12.19 11.87
C ASN A 62 -15.13 10.99 11.60
N ILE A 63 -14.53 9.96 11.00
CA ILE A 63 -15.13 8.65 10.83
C ILE A 63 -14.68 7.77 12.00
N ARG A 64 -15.56 6.87 12.46
CA ARG A 64 -15.25 5.87 13.47
C ARG A 64 -15.60 4.48 12.96
N VAL A 65 -14.94 3.47 13.51
CA VAL A 65 -15.15 2.07 13.14
C VAL A 65 -14.93 1.16 14.35
N GLY A 66 -15.79 0.15 14.50
CA GLY A 66 -15.65 -0.92 15.46
C GLY A 66 -14.86 -2.06 14.86
N THR A 67 -14.07 -2.74 15.68
CA THR A 67 -13.23 -3.86 15.29
C THR A 67 -13.58 -5.09 16.13
N THR A 68 -13.62 -6.25 15.49
CA THR A 68 -13.68 -7.55 16.17
C THR A 68 -12.49 -8.37 15.72
N SER A 69 -11.57 -8.64 16.64
CA SER A 69 -10.45 -9.57 16.44
C SER A 69 -10.90 -11.01 16.66
N TRP A 70 -10.10 -11.96 16.16
CA TRP A 70 -10.32 -13.39 16.37
C TRP A 70 -9.00 -14.13 16.43
N ASN A 71 -8.84 -14.95 17.48
CA ASN A 71 -7.69 -15.84 17.57
C ASN A 71 -7.98 -17.12 16.77
N VAL A 72 -7.35 -17.24 15.61
CA VAL A 72 -7.46 -18.42 14.72
C VAL A 72 -6.29 -19.39 14.88
N GLY A 73 -5.37 -19.10 15.80
CA GLY A 73 -4.22 -19.90 16.12
C GLY A 73 -4.51 -21.04 17.09
N SER A 74 -3.44 -21.70 17.49
CA SER A 74 -3.45 -22.83 18.43
C SER A 74 -2.92 -22.47 19.83
N ALA A 75 -2.60 -21.21 20.08
CA ALA A 75 -2.20 -20.70 21.39
C ALA A 75 -2.89 -19.37 21.73
N GLN A 76 -2.85 -18.96 23.00
CA GLN A 76 -3.44 -17.70 23.46
C GLN A 76 -2.58 -16.52 23.02
N LEU A 77 -3.21 -15.41 22.61
CA LEU A 77 -2.55 -14.15 22.25
C LEU A 77 -2.39 -13.24 23.47
N LEU A 78 -1.30 -12.49 23.54
CA LEU A 78 -1.04 -11.45 24.53
C LEU A 78 -2.04 -10.28 24.38
N TRP A 79 -2.65 -9.87 25.51
CA TRP A 79 -3.70 -8.83 25.55
C TRP A 79 -3.68 -8.05 26.88
N GLU A 80 -2.49 -7.82 27.42
CA GLU A 80 -2.31 -7.09 28.66
C GLU A 80 -2.85 -5.65 28.56
N GLN A 81 -3.04 -5.00 29.69
CA GLN A 81 -3.46 -3.60 29.70
C GLN A 81 -2.23 -2.69 29.73
N SER A 82 -2.23 -1.61 28.92
CA SER A 82 -1.28 -0.49 29.07
C SER A 82 -1.19 -0.07 30.55
N PRO A 83 0.01 0.09 31.13
CA PRO A 83 1.29 0.38 30.49
C PRO A 83 2.12 -0.84 30.07
N ASP A 84 1.63 -2.06 30.24
CA ASP A 84 2.33 -3.25 29.75
C ASP A 84 2.41 -3.22 28.22
N PRO A 85 3.57 -3.48 27.57
CA PRO A 85 3.67 -3.45 26.11
C PRO A 85 3.01 -4.63 25.41
N ASP A 86 2.66 -5.72 26.10
CA ASP A 86 2.18 -6.97 25.53
C ASP A 86 0.67 -6.94 25.24
N HIS A 87 0.26 -6.02 24.37
CA HIS A 87 -1.12 -5.82 23.92
C HIS A 87 -1.18 -5.55 22.42
N PRO A 88 -2.35 -5.69 21.76
CA PRO A 88 -2.52 -5.36 20.35
C PRO A 88 -2.46 -3.85 20.09
N LYS A 89 -1.76 -3.46 19.04
CA LYS A 89 -1.71 -2.10 18.51
C LYS A 89 -2.58 -2.08 17.27
N ILE A 90 -3.69 -1.35 17.34
CA ILE A 90 -4.76 -1.42 16.34
C ILE A 90 -4.78 -0.13 15.56
N THR A 91 -4.57 -0.23 14.25
CA THR A 91 -4.67 0.89 13.32
C THR A 91 -5.91 0.78 12.47
N MET A 92 -6.48 1.93 12.13
CA MET A 92 -7.55 2.06 11.16
C MET A 92 -7.16 3.14 10.17
N SER A 93 -7.58 2.98 8.91
CA SER A 93 -7.29 3.91 7.82
C SER A 93 -8.43 3.95 6.80
N VAL A 94 -8.62 5.09 6.13
CA VAL A 94 -9.60 5.26 5.04
C VAL A 94 -8.88 5.46 3.71
N TYR A 95 -9.39 4.80 2.67
CA TYR A 95 -8.88 4.87 1.32
C TYR A 95 -9.98 5.24 0.33
N ARG A 96 -9.61 5.89 -0.77
CA ARG A 96 -10.48 6.23 -1.90
C ARG A 96 -9.94 5.60 -3.17
N LEU A 97 -10.82 4.99 -3.96
CA LEU A 97 -10.58 4.67 -5.36
C LEU A 97 -11.44 5.60 -6.23
N TYR A 98 -10.79 6.46 -7.00
CA TYR A 98 -11.47 7.40 -7.91
C TYR A 98 -10.62 7.65 -9.14
N ASP A 99 -11.24 7.61 -10.33
CA ASP A 99 -10.53 7.75 -11.61
C ASP A 99 -9.26 6.88 -11.68
N GLY A 100 -9.38 5.59 -11.33
CA GLY A 100 -8.27 4.64 -11.36
C GLY A 100 -7.18 4.82 -10.29
N ARG A 101 -7.25 5.86 -9.44
CA ARG A 101 -6.26 6.12 -8.38
C ARG A 101 -6.72 5.64 -7.03
N PHE A 102 -5.83 4.94 -6.33
CA PHE A 102 -6.06 4.42 -4.99
C PHE A 102 -5.28 5.21 -3.95
N GLU A 103 -5.96 5.95 -3.10
CA GLU A 103 -5.39 7.01 -2.25
C GLU A 103 -5.76 6.79 -0.78
N ASN A 104 -4.77 6.81 0.12
CA ASN A 104 -5.04 6.90 1.56
C ASN A 104 -5.43 8.34 1.91
N ILE A 105 -6.60 8.53 2.50
CA ILE A 105 -7.17 9.86 2.77
C ILE A 105 -7.29 10.19 4.25
N ALA A 106 -7.17 9.19 5.14
CA ALA A 106 -7.19 9.40 6.58
C ALA A 106 -6.51 8.25 7.33
N ASN A 107 -5.87 8.58 8.45
CA ASN A 107 -5.22 7.62 9.34
C ASN A 107 -5.60 7.90 10.80
N HIS A 108 -5.95 6.83 11.52
CA HIS A 108 -6.13 6.86 12.96
C HIS A 108 -4.77 6.82 13.65
N TRP A 109 -4.68 7.41 14.84
CA TRP A 109 -3.62 7.05 15.80
C TRP A 109 -3.73 5.56 16.17
N ILE A 110 -2.83 5.02 16.97
CA ILE A 110 -2.91 3.64 17.42
C ILE A 110 -3.88 3.55 18.59
N LYS A 111 -4.84 2.63 18.49
CA LYS A 111 -5.59 2.14 19.64
C LYS A 111 -4.78 1.05 20.33
N HIS A 112 -4.51 1.26 21.61
CA HIS A 112 -3.90 0.25 22.47
C HIS A 112 -4.99 -0.64 23.10
N GLY A 113 -4.86 -1.95 22.93
CA GLY A 113 -5.72 -2.94 23.59
C GLY A 113 -5.62 -2.86 25.11
N PHE A 114 -6.68 -3.29 25.80
CA PHE A 114 -6.72 -3.24 27.27
C PHE A 114 -7.42 -4.42 27.94
N PHE A 115 -8.22 -5.18 27.19
CA PHE A 115 -8.96 -6.33 27.71
C PHE A 115 -9.48 -7.16 26.54
N ALA A 116 -9.25 -8.48 26.58
CA ALA A 116 -9.81 -9.43 25.62
C ALA A 116 -11.15 -10.00 26.12
N LEU A 117 -12.23 -9.75 25.39
CA LEU A 117 -13.48 -10.47 25.60
C LEU A 117 -13.31 -11.96 25.23
N SER A 118 -14.09 -12.82 25.89
CA SER A 118 -14.20 -14.26 25.58
C SER A 118 -15.50 -14.54 24.84
N SER A 119 -15.71 -13.84 23.72
CA SER A 119 -16.90 -13.99 22.88
C SER A 119 -16.65 -14.97 21.73
N GLN A 120 -17.72 -15.39 21.05
CA GLN A 120 -17.63 -16.19 19.83
C GLN A 120 -18.55 -15.59 18.77
N GLN A 121 -18.07 -14.55 18.08
CA GLN A 121 -18.82 -13.81 17.06
C GLN A 121 -18.53 -14.30 15.63
N CYS A 122 -17.38 -14.94 15.42
CA CYS A 122 -17.02 -15.60 14.18
C CYS A 122 -16.87 -17.10 14.39
N THR A 123 -17.08 -17.86 13.32
CA THR A 123 -17.05 -19.33 13.33
C THR A 123 -16.36 -19.84 12.08
N ASP A 124 -15.46 -20.81 12.26
CA ASP A 124 -14.92 -21.65 11.20
C ASP A 124 -15.19 -23.11 11.57
N ALA A 125 -15.22 -24.01 10.58
CA ALA A 125 -15.42 -25.43 10.80
C ALA A 125 -14.38 -26.06 11.76
N ALA A 126 -13.15 -25.53 11.78
CA ALA A 126 -12.07 -25.96 12.66
C ALA A 126 -12.08 -25.25 14.03
N LEU A 127 -12.78 -24.11 14.16
CA LEU A 127 -12.75 -23.24 15.34
C LEU A 127 -14.17 -23.07 15.92
N THR A 128 -14.65 -24.11 16.59
CA THR A 128 -16.06 -24.18 17.00
C THR A 128 -16.34 -23.77 18.45
N SER A 129 -15.32 -23.59 19.29
CA SER A 129 -15.52 -23.27 20.71
C SER A 129 -14.45 -22.32 21.25
N CYS A 130 -14.87 -21.10 21.61
CA CYS A 130 -14.02 -20.16 22.33
C CYS A 130 -13.56 -20.73 23.68
N GLN A 131 -12.25 -20.77 23.88
CA GLN A 131 -11.62 -21.12 25.15
C GLN A 131 -11.31 -19.86 25.95
N GLY A 132 -12.31 -19.38 26.69
CA GLY A 132 -12.23 -18.10 27.40
C GLY A 132 -11.09 -18.00 28.41
N THR A 133 -10.65 -16.76 28.64
CA THR A 133 -9.56 -16.40 29.55
C THR A 133 -10.06 -15.36 30.58
N ASN A 134 -9.15 -14.79 31.37
CA ASN A 134 -9.45 -13.70 32.31
C ASN A 134 -9.40 -12.28 31.67
N GLY A 135 -9.18 -12.20 30.36
CA GLY A 135 -9.09 -10.95 29.60
C GLY A 135 -7.69 -10.35 29.43
N THR A 136 -6.66 -10.90 30.08
CA THR A 136 -5.24 -10.54 29.81
C THR A 136 -4.68 -11.24 28.59
N ARG A 137 -5.43 -12.18 28.01
CA ARG A 137 -5.08 -12.95 26.82
C ARG A 137 -6.31 -13.15 25.95
N LEU A 138 -6.18 -13.14 24.62
CA LEU A 138 -7.27 -13.60 23.75
C LEU A 138 -7.20 -15.13 23.60
N GLY A 139 -8.22 -15.81 24.11
CA GLY A 139 -8.32 -17.27 24.10
C GLY A 139 -8.47 -17.88 22.72
N LEU A 140 -8.18 -19.18 22.58
CA LEU A 140 -8.30 -19.89 21.31
C LEU A 140 -9.74 -19.83 20.79
N ALA A 141 -9.91 -19.58 19.51
CA ALA A 141 -11.21 -19.41 18.84
C ALA A 141 -12.11 -18.31 19.44
N CYS A 142 -11.60 -17.50 20.38
CA CYS A 142 -12.35 -16.39 20.96
C CYS A 142 -12.20 -15.13 20.12
N THR A 143 -13.24 -14.32 20.14
CA THR A 143 -13.27 -13.00 19.51
C THR A 143 -13.29 -11.91 20.58
N ASP A 144 -12.54 -10.83 20.36
CA ASP A 144 -12.61 -9.61 21.16
C ASP A 144 -13.12 -8.44 20.31
N THR A 145 -14.10 -7.70 20.84
CA THR A 145 -14.77 -6.59 20.14
C THR A 145 -14.53 -5.28 20.85
N TYR A 146 -13.97 -4.32 20.12
CA TYR A 146 -14.00 -2.91 20.48
C TYR A 146 -15.03 -2.16 19.64
N SER A 147 -15.94 -1.48 20.34
CA SER A 147 -16.89 -0.57 19.69
C SER A 147 -16.17 0.64 19.08
N PRO A 148 -16.81 1.34 18.13
CA PRO A 148 -16.23 2.56 17.57
C PRO A 148 -15.77 3.56 18.65
N SER A 149 -16.56 3.73 19.72
CA SER A 149 -16.21 4.63 20.82
C SER A 149 -15.05 4.16 21.69
N LEU A 150 -14.81 2.85 21.78
CA LEU A 150 -13.64 2.31 22.49
C LEU A 150 -12.38 2.44 21.65
N ASN A 151 -12.50 2.27 20.33
CA ASN A 151 -11.43 2.50 19.37
C ASN A 151 -11.01 3.97 19.33
N ASP A 152 -11.96 4.89 19.46
CA ASP A 152 -11.74 6.34 19.58
C ASP A 152 -11.38 6.81 21.01
N GLY A 153 -11.09 5.88 21.93
CA GLY A 153 -10.92 6.15 23.35
C GLY A 153 -9.75 7.11 23.69
N PRO A 154 -9.55 7.46 24.97
CA PRO A 154 -8.56 8.48 25.35
C PRO A 154 -7.10 8.03 25.15
N ASP A 155 -6.82 6.74 25.20
CA ASP A 155 -5.47 6.15 25.23
C ASP A 155 -4.92 5.86 23.82
N LEU A 156 -5.00 6.87 22.94
CA LEU A 156 -4.43 6.80 21.60
C LEU A 156 -2.98 7.28 21.61
N GLY A 157 -2.12 6.57 20.87
CA GLY A 157 -0.72 6.91 20.65
C GLY A 157 -0.39 7.09 19.17
N PRO A 158 0.60 7.90 18.80
CA PRO A 158 1.00 8.04 17.40
C PRO A 158 1.72 6.78 16.88
N ARG A 159 1.71 6.57 15.56
CA ARG A 159 2.25 5.35 14.95
C ARG A 159 3.74 5.19 15.09
N TYR A 160 4.47 6.30 15.16
CA TYR A 160 5.93 6.28 15.31
C TYR A 160 6.43 5.67 16.63
N GLU A 161 5.58 5.51 17.65
CA GLU A 161 5.95 4.90 18.94
C GLU A 161 6.05 3.37 18.91
N VAL A 162 5.59 2.76 17.82
CA VAL A 162 5.49 1.31 17.67
C VAL A 162 6.37 0.86 16.53
N ASN A 163 7.21 -0.16 16.79
CA ASN A 163 7.85 -0.93 15.74
C ASN A 163 6.83 -1.98 15.24
N PRO A 164 6.31 -1.86 14.01
CA PRO A 164 5.29 -2.76 13.48
C PRO A 164 5.82 -4.16 13.15
N TRP A 165 7.11 -4.28 12.85
CA TRP A 165 7.75 -5.56 12.51
C TRP A 165 7.90 -6.48 13.72
N THR A 166 8.20 -5.91 14.89
CA THR A 166 8.40 -6.68 16.13
C THR A 166 7.26 -6.52 17.15
N GLY A 167 6.29 -5.64 16.87
CA GLY A 167 5.25 -5.24 17.82
C GLY A 167 5.74 -4.46 19.04
N ALA A 168 7.00 -4.03 19.06
CA ALA A 168 7.62 -3.40 20.22
C ALA A 168 7.09 -1.99 20.46
N TRP A 169 6.83 -1.68 21.72
CA TRP A 169 6.39 -0.37 22.20
C TRP A 169 6.90 -0.16 23.63
N SER A 170 7.05 1.11 24.05
CA SER A 170 7.45 1.47 25.41
C SER A 170 6.53 2.55 25.94
N PHE A 171 5.94 2.31 27.12
CA PHE A 171 5.19 3.34 27.83
C PHE A 171 6.08 4.51 28.25
N ALA A 172 7.36 4.27 28.57
CA ALA A 172 8.28 5.33 28.96
C ALA A 172 8.48 6.32 27.81
N ASN A 173 8.24 7.60 28.09
CA ASN A 173 8.22 8.74 27.17
C ASN A 173 7.15 8.69 26.06
N SER A 174 6.21 7.75 26.12
CA SER A 174 5.06 7.74 25.20
C SER A 174 4.17 8.96 25.39
N VAL A 175 3.34 9.24 24.38
CA VAL A 175 2.25 10.21 24.47
C VAL A 175 1.28 9.84 25.59
N GLN A 176 0.99 8.55 25.81
CA GLN A 176 0.13 8.11 26.93
C GLN A 176 0.71 8.48 28.30
N GLN A 177 2.03 8.40 28.48
CA GLN A 177 2.67 8.80 29.73
C GLN A 177 2.78 10.31 29.88
N THR A 178 3.16 11.00 28.81
CA THR A 178 3.51 12.42 28.84
C THR A 178 2.30 13.35 28.69
N GLY A 179 1.17 12.83 28.21
CA GLY A 179 0.02 13.64 27.81
C GLY A 179 0.28 14.49 26.57
N GLY A 180 1.30 14.14 25.77
CA GLY A 180 1.61 14.79 24.51
C GLY A 180 0.51 14.59 23.45
N GLY A 181 0.72 15.13 22.26
CA GLY A 181 -0.23 15.01 21.16
C GLY A 181 -1.16 16.21 20.97
N PRO A 182 -1.91 16.22 19.86
CA PRO A 182 -2.86 17.28 19.58
C PRO A 182 -4.01 17.23 20.61
N THR A 183 -4.45 18.41 21.05
CA THR A 183 -5.36 18.55 22.20
C THR A 183 -6.79 18.89 21.80
N TYR A 184 -7.04 19.18 20.52
CA TYR A 184 -8.39 19.46 20.03
C TYR A 184 -9.19 18.15 19.89
N ALA A 185 -10.50 18.25 20.11
CA ALA A 185 -11.39 17.10 20.08
C ALA A 185 -11.37 16.42 18.71
N GLY A 186 -11.14 15.10 18.70
CA GLY A 186 -11.14 14.29 17.49
C GLY A 186 -9.84 14.29 16.69
N SER A 187 -8.82 15.01 17.11
CA SER A 187 -7.52 15.15 16.41
C SER A 187 -6.72 13.86 16.21
N LYS A 188 -7.06 12.80 16.95
CA LYS A 188 -6.36 11.50 16.94
C LYS A 188 -7.16 10.42 16.17
N GLN A 189 -8.32 10.79 15.63
CA GLN A 189 -9.30 9.86 15.04
C GLN A 189 -9.21 9.84 13.50
N LEU A 190 -10.12 9.08 12.89
CA LEU A 190 -10.58 9.06 11.48
C LEU A 190 -10.80 10.39 10.75
N GLN A 191 -9.85 11.33 10.67
CA GLN A 191 -10.12 12.64 10.06
C GLN A 191 -10.07 12.59 8.53
N VAL A 192 -11.22 12.67 7.86
CA VAL A 192 -11.32 12.70 6.39
C VAL A 192 -11.72 14.09 5.94
N HIS A 193 -10.99 14.71 5.00
CA HIS A 193 -11.40 16.00 4.43
C HIS A 193 -12.76 15.88 3.73
N ASP A 194 -13.62 16.88 3.90
CA ASP A 194 -14.95 16.85 3.28
C ASP A 194 -14.87 16.78 1.74
N ASP A 195 -13.85 17.43 1.14
CA ASP A 195 -13.59 17.37 -0.29
C ASP A 195 -13.16 15.95 -0.73
N ASP A 196 -12.50 15.20 0.15
CA ASP A 196 -12.05 13.85 -0.16
C ASP A 196 -13.17 12.82 -0.17
N ILE A 197 -14.32 13.16 0.41
CA ILE A 197 -15.50 12.30 0.54
C ILE A 197 -16.76 12.95 -0.06
N SER A 198 -16.57 13.94 -0.94
CA SER A 198 -17.62 14.75 -1.55
C SER A 198 -18.30 14.02 -2.70
N LEU A 199 -19.60 13.71 -2.57
CA LEU A 199 -20.43 13.14 -3.64
C LEU A 199 -20.54 14.05 -4.87
N ALA A 200 -20.34 15.37 -4.69
CA ALA A 200 -20.40 16.33 -5.77
C ALA A 200 -19.08 16.44 -6.54
N LEU A 201 -17.94 16.34 -5.84
CA LEU A 201 -16.61 16.45 -6.46
C LEU A 201 -16.11 15.11 -7.01
N LEU A 202 -16.57 13.99 -6.43
CA LEU A 202 -16.05 12.66 -6.69
C LEU A 202 -17.17 11.68 -7.08
N PRO A 203 -17.94 11.97 -8.15
CA PRO A 203 -19.04 11.11 -8.57
C PRO A 203 -18.53 9.71 -8.95
N GLY A 204 -18.98 8.69 -8.22
CA GLY A 204 -18.56 7.30 -8.46
C GLY A 204 -17.29 6.86 -7.74
N ALA A 205 -16.73 7.69 -6.85
CA ALA A 205 -15.66 7.25 -5.96
C ALA A 205 -16.13 6.11 -5.05
N ARG A 206 -15.24 5.15 -4.83
CA ARG A 206 -15.38 4.05 -3.88
C ARG A 206 -14.49 4.31 -2.68
N TYR A 207 -14.92 3.88 -1.50
CA TYR A 207 -14.21 4.13 -0.25
C TYR A 207 -14.01 2.83 0.51
N PHE A 208 -12.85 2.68 1.14
CA PHE A 208 -12.51 1.47 1.90
C PHE A 208 -12.03 1.86 3.28
N VAL A 209 -12.46 1.11 4.29
CA VAL A 209 -11.95 1.23 5.65
C VAL A 209 -11.16 -0.03 5.97
N GLU A 210 -9.90 0.18 6.34
CA GLU A 210 -8.98 -0.86 6.79
C GLU A 210 -8.94 -0.91 8.31
N GLY A 211 -8.81 -2.10 8.87
CA GLY A 211 -8.34 -2.32 10.23
C GLY A 211 -7.19 -3.30 10.23
N TYR A 212 -6.18 -3.03 11.05
CA TYR A 212 -4.94 -3.81 11.11
C TYR A 212 -4.48 -3.94 12.57
N TYR A 213 -4.26 -5.19 13.00
CA TYR A 213 -3.73 -5.56 14.30
C TYR A 213 -2.24 -5.86 14.22
N VAL A 214 -1.45 -5.21 15.07
CA VAL A 214 -0.06 -5.61 15.35
C VAL A 214 -0.01 -6.21 16.75
N CYS A 215 0.29 -7.51 16.81
CA CYS A 215 0.53 -8.26 18.03
C CYS A 215 1.95 -8.83 17.98
N GLY A 216 2.75 -8.66 19.04
CA GLY A 216 4.15 -9.08 19.04
C GLY A 216 4.35 -10.61 19.06
N ASP A 217 3.33 -11.37 19.44
CA ASP A 217 3.33 -12.83 19.48
C ASP A 217 2.51 -13.47 18.35
N ASP A 218 2.01 -12.68 17.41
CA ASP A 218 1.30 -13.18 16.23
C ASP A 218 2.28 -13.84 15.26
N ILE A 219 2.10 -15.13 15.07
CA ILE A 219 2.95 -15.95 14.19
C ILE A 219 2.58 -15.81 12.72
N CYS A 220 1.47 -15.14 12.38
CA CYS A 220 1.04 -15.01 11.00
C CYS A 220 0.44 -13.65 10.62
N LEU A 221 1.31 -12.66 10.48
CA LEU A 221 0.93 -11.29 10.15
C LEU A 221 0.08 -11.12 8.87
N TYR A 222 0.14 -12.03 7.88
CA TYR A 222 -0.54 -11.82 6.59
C TYR A 222 -2.09 -11.86 6.65
N ASN A 223 -2.70 -12.20 7.79
CA ASN A 223 -4.16 -12.22 7.98
C ASN A 223 -4.63 -11.21 9.06
N SER A 224 -3.72 -10.43 9.66
CA SER A 224 -4.03 -9.54 10.78
C SER A 224 -4.61 -8.19 10.35
N ALA A 225 -4.67 -7.94 9.04
CA ALA A 225 -5.36 -6.81 8.43
C ALA A 225 -6.56 -7.27 7.58
N SER A 226 -7.49 -6.34 7.37
CA SER A 226 -8.64 -6.54 6.49
C SER A 226 -9.28 -5.21 6.13
N TYR A 227 -10.15 -5.21 5.11
CA TYR A 227 -10.92 -4.04 4.75
C TYR A 227 -12.39 -4.36 4.47
N LYS A 228 -13.21 -3.29 4.48
CA LYS A 228 -14.56 -3.28 3.89
C LYS A 228 -14.75 -2.06 3.03
N GLU A 229 -15.51 -2.21 1.96
CA GLU A 229 -16.02 -1.07 1.20
C GLU A 229 -17.14 -0.37 1.97
N VAL A 230 -17.10 0.95 1.96
CA VAL A 230 -18.07 1.85 2.60
C VAL A 230 -18.63 2.84 1.59
N PHE A 231 -19.85 3.30 1.86
CA PHE A 231 -20.63 4.17 1.00
C PHE A 231 -21.02 5.45 1.72
N VAL A 232 -20.84 6.57 1.02
CA VAL A 232 -21.38 7.87 1.42
C VAL A 232 -22.77 7.99 0.82
N THR A 233 -23.80 7.98 1.67
CA THR A 233 -25.20 7.95 1.22
C THR A 233 -25.87 9.32 1.23
N GLY A 234 -25.17 10.32 1.76
CA GLY A 234 -25.64 11.69 1.87
C GLY A 234 -24.88 12.43 2.97
N TYR A 235 -25.46 13.52 3.44
CA TYR A 235 -24.89 14.34 4.51
C TYR A 235 -25.94 14.68 5.56
N LEU A 236 -25.52 14.78 6.81
CA LEU A 236 -26.33 15.33 7.90
C LEU A 236 -26.55 16.84 7.68
N GLY A 237 -27.50 17.43 8.41
CA GLY A 237 -27.81 18.86 8.32
C GLY A 237 -26.65 19.79 8.70
N ASP A 238 -25.64 19.27 9.39
CA ASP A 238 -24.39 19.97 9.73
C ASP A 238 -23.24 19.70 8.73
N GLY A 239 -23.51 18.95 7.66
CA GLY A 239 -22.58 18.65 6.57
C GLY A 239 -21.71 17.41 6.77
N ARG A 240 -21.82 16.69 7.89
CA ARG A 240 -21.06 15.42 8.06
C ARG A 240 -21.55 14.35 7.10
N PRO A 241 -20.66 13.49 6.55
CA PRO A 241 -21.06 12.40 5.69
C PRO A 241 -21.87 11.35 6.46
N LEU A 242 -22.94 10.87 5.84
CA LEU A 242 -23.64 9.66 6.24
C LEU A 242 -22.89 8.46 5.64
N VAL A 243 -21.90 7.98 6.40
CA VAL A 243 -21.15 6.79 6.05
C VAL A 243 -21.95 5.57 6.48
N SER A 244 -22.17 4.68 5.52
CA SER A 244 -22.68 3.33 5.70
C SER A 244 -21.69 2.39 5.02
N GLY A 245 -21.88 1.08 5.09
CA GLY A 245 -21.06 0.15 4.32
C GLY A 245 -21.76 -1.17 4.18
N GLU A 246 -21.01 -2.24 3.95
CA GLU A 246 -21.42 -3.58 4.35
C GLU A 246 -21.51 -3.65 5.89
N SER A 247 -22.48 -2.92 6.43
CA SER A 247 -22.67 -2.62 7.84
C SER A 247 -23.41 -3.73 8.58
N SER A 248 -23.86 -4.77 7.88
CA SER A 248 -24.34 -5.96 8.56
C SER A 248 -23.15 -6.72 9.15
N LEU A 249 -23.26 -7.07 10.43
CA LEU A 249 -22.38 -8.03 11.11
C LEU A 249 -22.35 -9.42 10.44
N THR A 250 -23.10 -9.61 9.35
CA THR A 250 -23.23 -10.86 8.62
C THR A 250 -22.27 -11.00 7.45
N THR A 251 -21.63 -9.92 7.01
CA THR A 251 -20.64 -9.97 5.93
C THR A 251 -19.24 -9.84 6.53
N PRO A 252 -18.40 -10.90 6.49
CA PRO A 252 -17.00 -10.81 6.90
C PRO A 252 -16.22 -9.77 6.12
N PRO A 253 -15.21 -9.12 6.71
CA PRO A 253 -14.32 -8.23 5.97
C PRO A 253 -13.45 -9.03 5.00
N HIS A 254 -12.91 -8.36 3.98
CA HIS A 254 -11.92 -8.93 3.08
C HIS A 254 -10.59 -9.02 3.83
N GLN A 255 -10.19 -10.23 4.20
CA GLN A 255 -8.90 -10.48 4.84
C GLN A 255 -7.78 -10.30 3.81
N THR A 256 -6.85 -9.40 4.11
CA THR A 256 -5.65 -9.14 3.31
C THR A 256 -4.62 -8.41 4.15
N PHE A 257 -3.34 -8.61 3.85
CA PHE A 257 -2.26 -7.85 4.47
C PHE A 257 -1.93 -6.53 3.75
N ALA A 258 -2.35 -6.39 2.48
CA ALA A 258 -2.15 -5.15 1.74
C ALA A 258 -3.49 -4.64 1.25
N ILE A 259 -3.87 -3.45 1.72
CA ILE A 259 -5.08 -2.74 1.29
C ILE A 259 -5.17 -2.55 -0.23
N LEU A 260 -4.03 -2.64 -0.93
CA LEU A 260 -3.95 -2.58 -2.38
C LEU A 260 -4.71 -3.71 -3.09
N ASP A 261 -5.06 -4.79 -2.39
CA ASP A 261 -5.97 -5.83 -2.91
C ASP A 261 -7.39 -5.28 -3.20
N ALA A 262 -7.77 -4.14 -2.62
CA ALA A 262 -9.02 -3.44 -2.94
C ALA A 262 -8.93 -2.62 -4.25
N TRP A 263 -7.74 -2.48 -4.83
CA TRP A 263 -7.52 -1.71 -6.05
C TRP A 263 -7.71 -2.59 -7.28
N ASP A 264 -8.98 -2.79 -7.66
CA ASP A 264 -9.35 -3.59 -8.82
C ASP A 264 -8.58 -3.15 -10.08
N GLY A 265 -7.92 -4.11 -10.74
CA GLY A 265 -7.15 -3.89 -11.96
C GLY A 265 -5.69 -3.47 -11.75
N ALA A 266 -5.25 -3.23 -10.51
CA ALA A 266 -3.85 -2.94 -10.23
C ALA A 266 -3.00 -4.22 -10.11
N THR A 267 -1.73 -4.13 -10.53
CA THR A 267 -0.71 -5.12 -10.18
C THR A 267 -0.13 -4.76 -8.81
N VAL A 268 0.02 -5.74 -7.91
CA VAL A 268 0.59 -5.52 -6.57
C VAL A 268 1.88 -6.32 -6.41
N THR A 269 2.95 -5.63 -6.05
CA THR A 269 4.28 -6.21 -5.81
C THR A 269 4.67 -6.03 -4.34
N GLU A 270 5.01 -7.11 -3.65
CA GLU A 270 5.64 -7.07 -2.33
C GLU A 270 7.12 -6.72 -2.46
N ILE A 271 7.60 -5.83 -1.59
CA ILE A 271 9.00 -5.45 -1.50
C ILE A 271 9.48 -5.49 -0.05
N ALA A 272 10.69 -6.02 0.14
CA ALA A 272 11.40 -6.02 1.40
C ALA A 272 12.92 -6.06 1.12
N GLU A 273 13.74 -5.70 2.10
CA GLU A 273 15.20 -5.73 1.91
C GLU A 273 15.72 -7.15 1.65
N GLN A 274 15.09 -8.17 2.23
CA GLN A 274 15.38 -9.57 1.94
C GLN A 274 14.10 -10.38 1.77
N MET A 275 14.15 -11.30 0.81
CA MET A 275 13.10 -12.27 0.52
C MET A 275 13.65 -13.69 0.73
N PRO A 276 12.89 -14.62 1.35
CA PRO A 276 11.56 -14.43 1.91
C PRO A 276 11.58 -13.57 3.19
N VAL A 277 10.46 -12.91 3.46
CA VAL A 277 10.33 -12.01 4.61
C VAL A 277 10.07 -12.83 5.86
N VAL A 278 11.13 -13.11 6.61
CA VAL A 278 11.06 -13.92 7.83
C VAL A 278 11.85 -13.22 8.93
N GLU A 279 11.32 -13.19 10.16
CA GLU A 279 12.03 -12.66 11.32
C GLU A 279 13.39 -13.36 11.49
N GLY A 280 14.45 -12.57 11.72
CA GLY A 280 15.83 -13.05 11.82
C GLY A 280 16.53 -13.29 10.48
N VAL A 281 15.81 -13.25 9.35
CA VAL A 281 16.38 -13.22 7.99
C VAL A 281 16.26 -11.81 7.42
N SER A 282 15.04 -11.27 7.31
CA SER A 282 14.83 -9.89 6.88
C SER A 282 15.19 -8.91 7.99
N PRO A 283 16.00 -7.88 7.70
CA PRO A 283 16.40 -6.88 8.70
C PRO A 283 15.28 -5.90 9.07
N ASP A 284 14.18 -5.88 8.32
CA ASP A 284 13.01 -5.02 8.52
C ASP A 284 11.76 -5.67 7.90
N GLY A 285 10.61 -5.02 8.05
CA GLY A 285 9.35 -5.44 7.43
C GLY A 285 9.26 -5.14 5.94
N ARG A 286 8.02 -4.95 5.50
CA ARG A 286 7.53 -5.05 4.13
C ARG A 286 6.80 -3.78 3.72
N ALA A 287 6.84 -3.54 2.42
CA ALA A 287 5.94 -2.62 1.75
C ALA A 287 5.38 -3.28 0.48
N PHE A 288 4.35 -2.68 -0.07
CA PHE A 288 3.68 -3.11 -1.28
C PHE A 288 3.57 -1.94 -2.23
N VAL A 289 3.74 -2.21 -3.52
CA VAL A 289 3.55 -1.21 -4.57
C VAL A 289 2.49 -1.70 -5.51
N GLY A 290 1.40 -0.95 -5.57
CA GLY A 290 0.32 -1.12 -6.53
C GLY A 290 0.61 -0.28 -7.76
N ALA A 291 0.30 -0.79 -8.95
CA ALA A 291 0.39 -0.04 -10.20
C ALA A 291 -0.84 -0.28 -11.07
N HIS A 292 -1.44 0.79 -11.56
CA HIS A 292 -2.54 0.78 -12.52
C HIS A 292 -2.18 1.69 -13.69
N VAL A 293 -2.36 1.22 -14.92
CA VAL A 293 -2.03 1.97 -16.13
C VAL A 293 -3.28 2.16 -16.98
N THR A 294 -3.57 3.41 -17.34
CA THR A 294 -4.73 3.79 -18.15
C THR A 294 -4.26 4.27 -19.52
N ASP A 295 -4.73 3.66 -20.61
CA ASP A 295 -4.60 4.20 -21.96
C ASP A 295 -5.49 5.45 -22.10
N LEU A 296 -4.88 6.60 -22.36
CA LEU A 296 -5.58 7.87 -22.57
C LEU A 296 -5.94 8.11 -24.04
N GLY A 297 -5.53 7.19 -24.93
CA GLY A 297 -5.60 7.33 -26.37
C GLY A 297 -4.48 8.20 -26.93
N GLY A 298 -4.29 8.14 -28.25
CA GLY A 298 -3.28 8.96 -28.95
C GLY A 298 -1.83 8.65 -28.56
N GLY A 299 -1.55 7.44 -28.07
CA GLY A 299 -0.23 7.01 -27.61
C GLY A 299 0.15 7.50 -26.21
N SER A 300 -0.79 8.08 -25.46
CA SER A 300 -0.55 8.61 -24.12
C SER A 300 -1.09 7.65 -23.06
N TRP A 301 -0.31 7.42 -22.01
CA TRP A 301 -0.64 6.48 -20.94
C TRP A 301 -0.46 7.14 -19.58
N ARG A 302 -1.46 7.00 -18.70
CA ARG A 302 -1.35 7.42 -17.29
C ARG A 302 -0.90 6.24 -16.45
N TYR A 303 0.18 6.42 -15.70
CA TYR A 303 0.69 5.47 -14.73
C TYR A 303 0.37 6.00 -13.34
N ASP A 304 -0.40 5.23 -12.58
CA ASP A 304 -0.75 5.52 -11.20
C ASP A 304 -0.16 4.44 -10.30
N TYR A 305 0.56 4.84 -9.26
CA TYR A 305 1.21 3.94 -8.30
C TYR A 305 0.77 4.29 -6.89
N THR A 306 0.70 3.29 -6.02
CA THR A 306 0.50 3.48 -4.59
C THR A 306 1.49 2.63 -3.81
N VAL A 307 2.31 3.27 -2.99
CA VAL A 307 3.26 2.60 -2.11
C VAL A 307 2.64 2.51 -0.72
N TYR A 308 2.31 1.30 -0.28
CA TYR A 308 1.78 0.99 1.05
C TYR A 308 2.89 0.39 1.92
N ASN A 309 3.27 1.08 2.99
CA ASN A 309 4.16 0.51 3.99
C ASN A 309 3.31 -0.29 4.99
N ALA A 310 3.43 -1.63 4.98
CA ALA A 310 2.67 -2.47 5.91
C ALA A 310 3.33 -2.48 7.29
N ASP A 311 4.61 -2.86 7.36
CA ASP A 311 5.33 -3.08 8.61
C ASP A 311 6.85 -2.78 8.52
N MET A 312 7.29 -2.01 7.53
CA MET A 312 8.67 -1.53 7.46
C MET A 312 8.90 -0.41 8.49
N ASP A 313 9.59 -0.73 9.59
CA ASP A 313 9.86 0.21 10.69
C ASP A 313 10.76 1.36 10.24
N ARG A 314 11.68 1.11 9.29
CA ARG A 314 12.54 2.18 8.76
C ARG A 314 11.81 3.16 7.85
N GLN A 315 10.58 2.88 7.46
CA GLN A 315 9.74 3.78 6.65
C GLN A 315 10.36 4.12 5.29
N ILE A 316 9.65 4.87 4.46
CA ILE A 316 10.07 5.15 3.07
C ILE A 316 10.10 6.65 2.81
N ASP A 317 11.19 7.16 2.24
CA ASP A 317 11.35 8.60 1.94
C ASP A 317 11.57 8.92 0.46
N GLN A 318 11.76 7.91 -0.39
CA GLN A 318 11.85 8.04 -1.84
C GLN A 318 11.19 6.87 -2.53
N PHE A 319 10.64 7.15 -3.71
CA PHE A 319 10.10 6.16 -4.63
C PHE A 319 10.46 6.59 -6.05
N TRP A 320 10.84 5.64 -6.90
CA TRP A 320 11.02 5.90 -8.32
C TRP A 320 10.66 4.70 -9.17
N VAL A 321 10.34 5.00 -10.42
CA VAL A 321 10.13 4.02 -11.50
C VAL A 321 11.19 4.28 -12.55
N ASP A 322 11.90 3.23 -12.96
CA ASP A 322 12.93 3.33 -13.99
C ASP A 322 12.29 3.73 -15.33
N LEU A 323 12.96 4.62 -16.04
CA LEU A 323 12.50 5.23 -17.29
C LEU A 323 13.49 4.88 -18.41
N PRO A 324 13.04 4.22 -19.47
CA PRO A 324 13.85 4.00 -20.65
C PRO A 324 14.21 5.31 -21.35
N SER A 325 15.31 5.30 -22.10
CA SER A 325 15.74 6.49 -22.85
C SER A 325 14.70 6.89 -23.90
N GLY A 326 14.47 8.20 -24.06
CA GLY A 326 13.58 8.75 -25.08
C GLY A 326 12.12 8.92 -24.66
N VAL A 327 11.67 8.28 -23.58
CA VAL A 327 10.31 8.41 -23.06
C VAL A 327 10.05 9.85 -22.58
N GLN A 328 8.94 10.44 -23.02
CA GLN A 328 8.50 11.76 -22.57
C GLN A 328 7.51 11.63 -21.41
N VAL A 329 7.82 12.31 -20.31
CA VAL A 329 7.00 12.28 -19.08
C VAL A 329 6.39 13.66 -18.82
N SER A 330 5.13 13.66 -18.39
CA SER A 330 4.39 14.87 -17.99
C SER A 330 3.43 14.58 -16.83
N ASN A 331 2.75 15.61 -16.32
CA ASN A 331 1.67 15.49 -15.33
C ASN A 331 2.03 14.68 -14.09
N LEU A 332 3.20 14.96 -13.49
CA LEU A 332 3.58 14.33 -12.23
C LEU A 332 2.49 14.56 -11.18
N TYR A 333 2.18 13.51 -10.44
CA TYR A 333 1.14 13.45 -9.43
C TYR A 333 1.70 12.94 -8.12
N PHE A 334 1.13 13.44 -7.03
CA PHE A 334 1.43 13.02 -5.67
C PHE A 334 0.19 13.22 -4.79
N HIS A 335 -0.10 12.24 -3.94
CA HIS A 335 -1.05 12.34 -2.85
C HIS A 335 -0.51 11.62 -1.60
N ALA A 336 -0.76 12.25 -0.45
CA ALA A 336 -0.51 11.65 0.85
C ALA A 336 -1.65 12.03 1.80
N PRO A 337 -2.01 11.15 2.74
CA PRO A 337 -2.91 11.49 3.82
C PRO A 337 -2.26 12.56 4.71
N THR A 338 -3.05 13.52 5.17
CA THR A 338 -2.58 14.47 6.19
C THR A 338 -2.40 13.72 7.52
N SER A 339 -1.23 13.82 8.14
CA SER A 339 -0.87 13.20 9.43
C SER A 339 -1.03 14.18 10.59
N HIS A 340 -1.72 13.81 11.68
CA HIS A 340 -1.82 14.63 12.91
C HIS A 340 -0.75 14.29 13.94
N GLU A 341 0.31 13.62 13.50
CA GLU A 341 1.54 13.43 14.27
C GLU A 341 2.49 14.63 14.11
N GLU A 342 2.15 15.57 13.22
CA GLU A 342 2.78 16.89 13.12
C GLU A 342 2.80 17.59 14.48
N ASP A 343 3.87 18.35 14.76
CA ASP A 343 4.17 19.03 16.03
C ASP A 343 4.87 18.19 17.14
N PHE A 344 5.04 16.88 16.98
CA PHE A 344 5.69 16.05 18.02
C PHE A 344 7.10 15.62 17.60
N THR A 345 8.08 15.97 18.45
CA THR A 345 9.53 15.80 18.21
C THR A 345 10.12 14.55 18.87
N TYR A 346 9.29 13.61 19.29
CA TYR A 346 9.76 12.48 20.10
C TYR A 346 10.00 11.23 19.24
N GLU A 347 11.19 10.66 19.36
CA GLU A 347 11.47 9.29 18.95
C GLU A 347 11.61 8.36 20.16
N PHE A 348 11.39 7.09 19.86
CA PHE A 348 11.38 5.90 20.70
C PHE A 348 12.71 5.63 21.45
N ASN A 349 12.65 4.91 22.58
CA ASN A 349 13.80 4.31 23.29
C ASN A 349 14.92 5.24 23.84
N GLY A 350 14.58 6.45 24.28
CA GLY A 350 15.51 7.30 25.05
C GLY A 350 16.66 7.91 24.23
N GLY A 351 16.50 7.97 22.91
CA GLY A 351 17.43 8.62 21.98
C GLY A 351 17.25 10.14 21.82
N THR A 352 18.07 10.72 20.94
CA THR A 352 18.01 12.15 20.53
C THR A 352 16.76 12.40 19.68
N GLN A 353 16.16 13.59 19.76
CA GLN A 353 14.98 13.99 18.98
C GLN A 353 15.07 13.56 17.51
N GLY A 354 14.14 12.70 17.10
CA GLY A 354 13.91 12.42 15.69
C GLY A 354 13.43 13.68 14.96
N PRO A 355 13.61 13.76 13.63
CA PRO A 355 13.02 14.80 12.80
C PRO A 355 11.50 14.92 13.03
N PRO A 356 10.93 16.13 13.10
CA PRO A 356 9.49 16.29 13.23
C PRO A 356 8.76 15.69 12.01
N ARG A 357 7.58 15.10 12.25
CA ARG A 357 6.65 14.75 11.17
C ARG A 357 6.11 16.03 10.53
N GLY A 358 5.96 16.01 9.22
CA GLY A 358 5.31 17.09 8.47
C GLY A 358 4.47 16.53 7.32
N ASN A 359 3.64 17.39 6.75
CA ASN A 359 2.72 17.07 5.65
C ASN A 359 3.13 17.68 4.31
N SER A 360 4.40 18.09 4.17
CA SER A 360 4.90 18.64 2.92
C SER A 360 4.80 17.61 1.79
N SER A 361 4.32 18.04 0.62
CA SER A 361 4.26 17.20 -0.57
C SER A 361 5.66 16.73 -0.97
N TRP A 362 5.75 15.51 -1.50
CA TRP A 362 7.00 15.02 -2.07
C TRP A 362 7.31 15.76 -3.36
N THR A 363 8.58 16.04 -3.59
CA THR A 363 9.04 16.67 -4.82
C THR A 363 9.23 15.61 -5.89
N GLY A 364 8.48 15.71 -6.99
CA GLY A 364 8.64 14.87 -8.18
C GLY A 364 9.67 15.44 -9.16
N ALA A 365 10.49 14.58 -9.76
CA ALA A 365 11.48 14.93 -10.78
C ALA A 365 11.52 13.86 -11.88
N VAL A 366 11.66 14.32 -13.13
CA VAL A 366 11.98 13.47 -14.27
C VAL A 366 13.48 13.55 -14.50
N GLU A 367 14.16 12.41 -14.34
CA GLU A 367 15.58 12.24 -14.61
C GLU A 367 15.79 11.50 -15.93
N ALA A 368 17.05 11.29 -16.34
CA ALA A 368 17.36 10.63 -17.60
C ALA A 368 16.97 9.14 -17.62
N ASP A 369 16.91 8.51 -16.45
CA ASP A 369 16.75 7.06 -16.27
C ASP A 369 15.60 6.70 -15.32
N LYS A 370 14.86 7.68 -14.78
CA LYS A 370 13.75 7.44 -13.85
C LYS A 370 12.82 8.64 -13.69
N VAL A 371 11.62 8.35 -13.19
CA VAL A 371 10.75 9.34 -12.55
C VAL A 371 10.78 9.10 -11.05
N ARG A 372 11.14 10.12 -10.27
CA ARG A 372 11.44 10.00 -8.84
C ARG A 372 10.61 10.99 -8.02
N TRP A 373 10.15 10.56 -6.86
CA TRP A 373 9.63 11.42 -5.80
C TRP A 373 10.44 11.25 -4.53
N SER A 374 10.59 12.33 -3.77
CA SER A 374 11.24 12.28 -2.46
C SER A 374 10.76 13.35 -1.50
N THR A 375 10.86 13.05 -0.22
CA THR A 375 10.75 14.02 0.88
C THR A 375 12.14 14.39 1.44
N ASN A 376 12.17 15.21 2.49
CA ASN A 376 13.40 15.56 3.20
C ASN A 376 14.03 14.31 3.83
N ALA A 377 15.35 14.19 3.75
CA ALA A 377 16.09 13.08 4.37
C ALA A 377 15.92 13.08 5.90
N HIS A 378 16.20 11.94 6.53
CA HIS A 378 16.19 11.80 7.98
C HIS A 378 17.29 12.64 8.63
N GLN A 379 16.95 13.87 9.01
CA GLN A 379 17.86 14.85 9.58
C GLN A 379 17.21 15.58 10.76
N ALA A 380 17.87 15.58 11.91
CA ALA A 380 17.38 16.23 13.12
C ALA A 380 16.98 17.70 12.87
N GLY A 381 15.79 18.07 13.36
CA GLY A 381 15.23 19.42 13.23
C GLY A 381 14.65 19.77 11.84
N VAL A 382 14.70 18.86 10.88
CA VAL A 382 14.11 19.05 9.54
C VAL A 382 12.83 18.23 9.46
N ALA A 383 11.70 18.89 9.24
CA ALA A 383 10.42 18.19 9.07
C ALA A 383 10.45 17.33 7.81
N SER A 384 9.94 16.10 7.90
CA SER A 384 9.84 15.19 6.77
C SER A 384 8.51 14.44 6.77
N ASN A 385 8.13 13.94 5.61
CA ASN A 385 6.87 13.28 5.35
C ASN A 385 7.07 11.85 4.82
N PRO A 386 7.80 10.95 5.52
CA PRO A 386 8.02 9.60 5.02
C PRO A 386 6.75 8.75 5.15
N ILE A 387 6.65 7.69 4.33
CA ILE A 387 5.55 6.71 4.41
C ILE A 387 5.72 5.87 5.66
N GLY A 388 4.94 6.18 6.69
CA GLY A 388 4.83 5.42 7.93
C GLY A 388 4.10 4.09 7.73
N TRP A 389 4.24 3.19 8.70
CA TRP A 389 3.58 1.88 8.62
C TRP A 389 2.05 1.98 8.74
N GLY A 390 1.37 1.05 8.07
CA GLY A 390 -0.07 1.05 7.89
C GLY A 390 -0.60 2.30 7.17
N THR A 391 0.21 2.93 6.31
CA THR A 391 -0.18 4.10 5.49
C THR A 391 0.28 3.93 4.04
N ALA A 392 -0.40 4.61 3.11
CA ALA A 392 -0.07 4.53 1.68
C ALA A 392 0.00 5.89 1.01
N TYR A 393 0.98 6.10 0.12
CA TYR A 393 1.16 7.34 -0.64
C TYR A 393 1.02 7.03 -2.14
N SER A 394 0.38 7.92 -2.87
CA SER A 394 0.08 7.73 -4.29
C SER A 394 0.93 8.64 -5.14
N PHE A 395 1.45 8.09 -6.23
CA PHE A 395 2.33 8.75 -7.19
C PHE A 395 1.78 8.51 -8.58
N GLY A 396 2.12 9.36 -9.55
CA GLY A 396 1.72 9.07 -10.92
C GLY A 396 2.28 10.05 -11.91
N PHE A 397 2.16 9.70 -13.18
CA PHE A 397 2.58 10.53 -14.30
C PHE A 397 1.92 10.08 -15.60
N THR A 398 2.05 10.89 -16.63
CA THR A 398 1.70 10.52 -18.00
C THR A 398 2.97 10.28 -18.80
N ALA A 399 3.03 9.21 -19.57
CA ALA A 399 4.08 8.95 -20.55
C ALA A 399 3.53 8.74 -21.96
N ASP A 400 4.39 8.86 -22.97
CA ASP A 400 4.09 8.68 -24.39
C ASP A 400 4.35 7.25 -24.90
N THR A 401 4.57 6.29 -23.99
CA THR A 401 4.80 4.89 -24.32
C THR A 401 3.90 3.99 -23.50
N ALA A 402 3.53 2.85 -24.11
CA ALA A 402 2.72 1.81 -23.47
C ALA A 402 3.49 1.12 -22.33
N PRO A 403 2.77 0.51 -21.37
CA PRO A 403 3.42 -0.15 -20.25
C PRO A 403 4.15 -1.43 -20.66
N THR A 404 5.26 -1.69 -19.99
CA THR A 404 5.93 -2.99 -19.94
C THR A 404 6.30 -3.30 -18.49
N MET A 405 6.71 -4.53 -18.22
CA MET A 405 7.30 -4.84 -16.92
C MET A 405 8.68 -4.21 -16.81
N GLY A 406 8.81 -3.29 -15.86
CA GLY A 406 10.06 -2.64 -15.51
C GLY A 406 10.35 -2.72 -14.02
N THR A 407 11.26 -1.87 -13.57
CA THR A 407 11.72 -1.83 -12.18
C THR A 407 11.24 -0.55 -11.50
N MET A 408 10.87 -0.69 -10.24
CA MET A 408 10.75 0.42 -9.31
C MET A 408 11.60 0.17 -8.08
N ALA A 409 11.85 1.21 -7.31
CA ALA A 409 12.50 1.06 -6.02
C ALA A 409 12.13 2.17 -5.04
N VAL A 410 12.41 1.88 -3.77
CA VAL A 410 12.25 2.79 -2.64
C VAL A 410 13.54 2.89 -1.84
N THR A 411 13.69 3.96 -1.06
CA THR A 411 14.72 4.05 -0.01
C THR A 411 14.10 4.11 1.37
N ALA A 412 14.82 3.55 2.34
CA ALA A 412 14.45 3.61 3.74
C ALA A 412 14.73 5.00 4.33
N TYR A 413 13.79 5.53 5.12
CA TYR A 413 13.93 6.84 5.75
C TYR A 413 14.86 6.81 6.97
N LYS A 414 14.59 5.92 7.94
CA LYS A 414 15.43 5.78 9.13
C LYS A 414 16.78 5.18 8.72
N PRO A 415 17.91 5.65 9.30
CA PRO A 415 19.23 5.12 9.00
C PRO A 415 19.34 3.61 9.28
N GLY A 416 20.08 2.90 8.42
CA GLY A 416 20.34 1.47 8.55
C GLY A 416 21.28 0.96 7.48
N ALA A 417 21.70 -0.31 7.60
CA ALA A 417 22.35 -1.00 6.47
C ALA A 417 21.31 -1.25 5.36
N GLY A 418 21.78 -1.35 4.12
CA GLY A 418 20.93 -1.59 2.96
C GLY A 418 21.11 -0.54 1.86
N GLY A 419 20.66 -0.89 0.65
CA GLY A 419 20.53 0.04 -0.47
C GLY A 419 19.06 0.26 -0.80
N PRO A 420 18.76 0.81 -1.99
CA PRO A 420 17.42 0.79 -2.55
C PRO A 420 16.79 -0.61 -2.50
N ILE A 421 15.52 -0.66 -2.13
CA ILE A 421 14.70 -1.88 -2.16
C ILE A 421 13.92 -1.84 -3.47
N ALA A 422 14.23 -2.76 -4.39
CA ALA A 422 13.65 -2.78 -5.73
C ALA A 422 12.60 -3.89 -5.89
N GLY A 423 11.68 -3.67 -6.81
CA GLY A 423 10.68 -4.67 -7.23
C GLY A 423 10.18 -4.43 -8.65
N ALA A 424 9.39 -5.37 -9.15
CA ALA A 424 8.74 -5.26 -10.45
C ALA A 424 7.59 -4.25 -10.40
N THR A 425 7.38 -3.53 -11.50
CA THR A 425 6.14 -2.76 -11.69
C THR A 425 5.82 -2.61 -13.17
N GLN A 426 4.60 -2.16 -13.48
CA GLN A 426 4.30 -1.64 -14.80
C GLN A 426 5.02 -0.30 -14.96
N ALA A 427 5.92 -0.19 -15.93
CA ALA A 427 6.69 1.02 -16.22
C ALA A 427 6.58 1.36 -17.72
N PRO A 428 6.88 2.60 -18.13
CA PRO A 428 6.93 2.94 -19.55
C PRO A 428 7.90 2.02 -20.29
N SER A 429 7.45 1.46 -21.41
CA SER A 429 8.36 0.77 -22.33
C SER A 429 9.37 1.75 -22.91
N ALA A 430 10.55 1.23 -23.28
CA ALA A 430 11.32 1.87 -24.33
C ALA A 430 10.35 1.84 -25.51
N GLY A 431 9.74 2.99 -25.83
CA GLY A 431 8.68 3.02 -26.83
C GLY A 431 9.15 2.25 -28.05
N THR A 432 8.25 1.54 -28.74
CA THR A 432 8.62 0.84 -29.97
C THR A 432 9.43 1.82 -30.80
N VAL A 433 10.74 1.62 -30.87
CA VAL A 433 11.55 2.47 -31.71
C VAL A 433 11.02 2.10 -33.07
N ASN A 434 10.43 3.07 -33.73
CA ASN A 434 9.89 2.87 -35.06
C ASN A 434 11.12 2.65 -35.94
N CYS A 435 11.65 1.43 -35.93
CA CYS A 435 12.75 0.93 -36.74
C CYS A 435 12.08 0.52 -38.04
N PRO A 436 12.00 1.39 -39.05
CA PRO A 436 11.31 1.02 -40.27
C PRO A 436 12.08 -0.15 -40.88
N GLY A 437 11.45 -1.29 -41.08
CA GLY A 437 12.13 -2.51 -41.52
C GLY A 437 12.45 -3.52 -40.41
N ASP A 438 12.21 -3.22 -39.14
CA ASP A 438 12.22 -4.23 -38.05
C ASP A 438 10.87 -4.96 -38.05
N THR A 439 10.90 -6.24 -38.36
CA THR A 439 9.73 -7.10 -38.57
C THR A 439 9.48 -8.06 -37.41
N ASP A 440 10.44 -8.25 -36.51
CA ASP A 440 10.31 -9.10 -35.33
C ASP A 440 10.34 -8.34 -33.99
N GLY A 441 10.59 -7.03 -34.06
CA GLY A 441 10.50 -6.06 -32.98
C GLY A 441 11.67 -6.13 -32.00
N ASP A 442 12.82 -6.64 -32.43
CA ASP A 442 13.99 -6.83 -31.57
C ASP A 442 14.89 -5.59 -31.45
N GLY A 443 14.58 -4.53 -32.20
CA GLY A 443 15.27 -3.24 -32.16
C GLY A 443 16.43 -3.12 -33.15
N ASP A 444 16.69 -4.10 -34.00
CA ASP A 444 17.57 -3.90 -35.15
C ASP A 444 16.92 -4.29 -36.49
N VAL A 445 17.60 -4.01 -37.60
CA VAL A 445 17.14 -4.42 -38.92
C VAL A 445 18.20 -5.32 -39.52
N ASP A 446 18.01 -6.63 -39.43
CA ASP A 446 19.02 -7.61 -39.79
C ASP A 446 18.52 -8.71 -40.74
N LEU A 447 19.26 -9.82 -40.83
CA LEU A 447 18.90 -10.94 -41.70
C LEU A 447 17.57 -11.59 -41.30
N THR A 448 17.18 -11.53 -40.04
CA THR A 448 15.91 -12.04 -39.53
C THR A 448 14.76 -11.28 -40.16
N ASP A 449 14.88 -9.95 -40.27
CA ASP A 449 13.85 -9.13 -40.92
C ASP A 449 13.73 -9.34 -42.40
N LEU A 450 14.89 -9.40 -43.06
CA LEU A 450 14.93 -9.70 -44.48
C LEU A 450 14.31 -11.07 -44.77
N ASN A 451 14.60 -12.06 -43.92
CA ASN A 451 14.01 -13.38 -44.05
C ASN A 451 12.50 -13.36 -43.81
N ASN A 452 12.01 -12.60 -42.82
CA ASN A 452 10.57 -12.49 -42.55
C ASN A 452 9.81 -11.94 -43.75
N VAL A 453 10.32 -10.91 -44.43
CA VAL A 453 9.72 -10.39 -45.68
C VAL A 453 9.84 -11.39 -46.82
N LEU A 454 11.02 -12.01 -47.02
CA LEU A 454 11.24 -12.95 -48.12
C LEU A 454 10.40 -14.23 -48.00
N PHE A 455 10.20 -14.74 -46.77
CA PHE A 455 9.40 -15.95 -46.53
C PHE A 455 7.90 -15.73 -46.70
N ASN A 456 7.42 -14.51 -46.41
CA ASN A 456 6.00 -14.16 -46.50
C ASN A 456 5.66 -13.36 -47.76
N PHE A 457 6.62 -13.18 -48.69
CA PHE A 457 6.42 -12.36 -49.88
C PHE A 457 5.22 -12.80 -50.72
N GLY A 458 4.28 -11.87 -50.96
CA GLY A 458 3.04 -12.08 -51.67
C GLY A 458 1.90 -12.68 -50.84
N THR A 459 2.04 -12.79 -49.51
CA THR A 459 0.97 -13.19 -48.60
C THR A 459 0.34 -12.00 -47.88
N ALA A 460 -0.78 -12.21 -47.20
CA ALA A 460 -1.34 -11.22 -46.27
C ALA A 460 -0.53 -11.20 -44.97
N GLY A 461 -0.37 -10.01 -44.37
CA GLY A 461 0.34 -9.78 -43.10
C GLY A 461 -0.32 -10.45 -41.88
N PRO A 462 0.32 -10.47 -40.71
CA PRO A 462 1.18 -9.38 -40.24
C PRO A 462 2.70 -9.61 -40.32
N LEU A 463 3.18 -10.86 -40.35
CA LEU A 463 4.63 -11.12 -40.33
C LEU A 463 5.24 -10.78 -41.70
N GLY A 464 6.15 -9.80 -41.72
CA GLY A 464 6.77 -9.26 -42.94
C GLY A 464 6.03 -8.08 -43.60
N ASP A 465 4.85 -7.69 -43.11
CA ASP A 465 4.07 -6.51 -43.57
C ASP A 465 4.41 -5.31 -42.66
N VAL A 466 5.59 -4.74 -42.88
CA VAL A 466 6.20 -3.72 -42.02
C VAL A 466 5.66 -2.31 -42.29
N ASP A 467 5.06 -2.08 -43.47
CA ASP A 467 4.33 -0.82 -43.75
C ASP A 467 2.84 -0.87 -43.41
N ASN A 468 2.35 -2.02 -42.94
CA ASN A 468 0.94 -2.28 -42.59
C ASN A 468 -0.03 -2.03 -43.75
N SER A 469 0.40 -2.27 -45.00
CA SER A 469 -0.47 -2.18 -46.18
C SER A 469 -1.48 -3.34 -46.27
N GLY A 470 -1.29 -4.40 -45.48
CA GLY A 470 -2.12 -5.60 -45.45
C GLY A 470 -1.57 -6.74 -46.32
N THR A 471 -0.48 -6.51 -47.05
CA THR A 471 0.17 -7.49 -47.93
C THR A 471 1.68 -7.33 -47.90
N VAL A 472 2.40 -8.44 -47.76
CA VAL A 472 3.87 -8.44 -47.82
C VAL A 472 4.33 -8.29 -49.27
N ASP A 473 4.87 -7.14 -49.64
CA ASP A 473 5.28 -6.85 -51.02
C ASP A 473 6.61 -6.10 -51.15
N LEU A 474 6.83 -5.44 -52.29
CA LEU A 474 8.06 -4.67 -52.54
C LEU A 474 8.19 -3.45 -51.62
N GLY A 475 7.08 -2.90 -51.10
CA GLY A 475 7.07 -1.84 -50.09
C GLY A 475 7.83 -2.26 -48.85
N ASP A 476 7.48 -3.43 -48.31
CA ASP A 476 8.13 -4.01 -47.12
C ASP A 476 9.60 -4.33 -47.37
N LEU A 477 9.89 -5.00 -48.49
CA LEU A 477 11.26 -5.37 -48.84
C LEU A 477 12.16 -4.13 -48.97
N ASN A 478 11.64 -3.04 -49.54
CA ASN A 478 12.38 -1.79 -49.63
C ASN A 478 12.61 -1.14 -48.26
N LEU A 479 11.65 -1.23 -47.34
CA LEU A 479 11.82 -0.71 -45.98
C LEU A 479 12.91 -1.47 -45.20
N VAL A 480 12.92 -2.80 -45.27
CA VAL A 480 13.98 -3.61 -44.65
C VAL A 480 15.34 -3.31 -45.29
N LEU A 481 15.44 -3.34 -46.62
CA LEU A 481 16.72 -3.12 -47.31
C LEU A 481 17.28 -1.71 -47.11
N PHE A 482 16.41 -0.70 -47.02
CA PHE A 482 16.83 0.68 -46.80
C PHE A 482 17.41 0.91 -45.40
N ASN A 483 16.91 0.16 -44.40
CA ASN A 483 17.31 0.29 -43.01
C ASN A 483 18.24 -0.82 -42.53
N PHE A 484 18.61 -1.76 -43.41
CA PHE A 484 19.43 -2.93 -43.06
C PHE A 484 20.76 -2.54 -42.38
N GLY A 485 21.01 -3.13 -41.23
CA GLY A 485 22.16 -2.89 -40.36
C GLY A 485 22.00 -1.71 -39.41
N ASN A 486 20.84 -1.05 -39.37
CA ASN A 486 20.53 -0.07 -38.33
C ASN A 486 20.21 -0.78 -37.02
N ILE A 487 20.66 -0.18 -35.92
CA ILE A 487 20.24 -0.54 -34.57
C ILE A 487 19.49 0.66 -34.03
N CYS A 488 18.33 0.41 -33.46
CA CYS A 488 17.57 1.35 -32.68
C CYS A 488 17.29 0.77 -31.27
#